data_AF-U2D738-F1
#
_entry.id   AF-U2D738-F1
#
_cell.length_a   1.000
_cell.length_b   1.000
_cell.length_c   1.000
_cell.angle_alpha   90.00
_cell.angle_beta   90.00
_cell.angle_gamma   90.00
#
_symmetry.space_group_name_H-M   'P 1'
#
loop_
_entity.id
_entity.type
_entity.pdbx_description
1 polymer ?
#
loop_
_entity_poly.entity_id
_entity_poly.type
_entity_poly.pdbx_seq_one_letter_code
_entity_poly.pdbx_strand_id
1 'polypeptide(L)'
;MGLKINLGQVVSNYKQLKDELDNKIKAIQNNGQYSEEYKNELIMQEKAKFSAQKDEIKNSAVSLIEDSKQKLQDKKKSVVKDLAFELRLNNALKTIELGGKFLGKEELKNIIEPFKDDYGTIQSLFQIFRKMNIDTDDIIPTDGIEYQIKDLEDKAKAVIEGITYDNNMGMVIAISMMSDDVE
;
A
#
# COMPACT_ATOMS: atom_id res chain seq x y z
N MET A 1 -7.73 -13.53 4.21
CA MET A 1 -6.27 -13.46 4.45
C MET A 1 -5.82 -12.05 4.16
N GLY A 2 -5.26 -11.36 5.17
CA GLY A 2 -4.80 -9.98 5.04
C GLY A 2 -3.56 -9.84 4.16
N LEU A 3 -3.33 -8.62 3.64
CA LEU A 3 -2.23 -8.30 2.71
C LEU A 3 -0.86 -8.76 3.20
N LYS A 4 -0.57 -8.55 4.50
CA LYS A 4 0.69 -8.94 5.13
C LYS A 4 0.99 -10.42 5.00
N ILE A 5 -0.02 -11.28 5.19
CA ILE A 5 0.12 -12.74 5.05
C ILE A 5 0.45 -13.08 3.59
N ASN A 6 -0.29 -12.48 2.64
CA ASN A 6 -0.10 -12.75 1.22
C ASN A 6 1.29 -12.28 0.73
N LEU A 7 1.76 -11.11 1.15
CA LEU A 7 3.11 -10.63 0.84
C LEU A 7 4.20 -11.44 1.57
N GLY A 8 3.92 -11.95 2.77
CA GLY A 8 4.75 -12.94 3.45
C GLY A 8 4.96 -14.20 2.60
N GLN A 9 3.89 -14.69 1.98
CA GLN A 9 3.94 -15.84 1.07
C GLN A 9 4.77 -15.53 -0.18
N VAL A 10 4.61 -14.34 -0.78
CA VAL A 10 5.42 -13.89 -1.93
C VAL A 10 6.92 -13.93 -1.60
N VAL A 11 7.32 -13.38 -0.45
CA VAL A 11 8.73 -13.37 -0.03
C VAL A 11 9.24 -14.79 0.27
N SER A 12 8.40 -15.66 0.83
CA SER A 12 8.76 -17.07 1.02
C SER A 12 9.00 -17.78 -0.32
N ASN A 13 8.10 -17.60 -1.29
CA ASN A 13 8.23 -18.18 -2.62
C ASN A 13 9.49 -17.68 -3.32
N TYR A 14 9.81 -16.39 -3.19
CA TYR A 14 11.05 -15.83 -3.73
C TYR A 14 12.31 -16.48 -3.15
N LYS A 15 12.37 -16.64 -1.82
CA LYS A 15 13.50 -17.29 -1.14
C LYS A 15 13.67 -18.74 -1.61
N GLN A 16 12.57 -19.47 -1.69
CA GLN A 16 12.59 -20.86 -2.13
C GLN A 16 13.09 -20.98 -3.58
N LEU A 17 12.64 -20.09 -4.47
CA LEU A 17 13.12 -20.03 -5.85
C LEU A 17 14.63 -19.74 -5.93
N LYS A 18 15.15 -18.87 -5.07
CA LYS A 18 16.59 -18.57 -4.99
C LYS A 18 17.40 -19.77 -4.49
N ASP A 19 16.93 -20.44 -3.45
CA ASP A 19 17.58 -21.64 -2.92
C ASP A 19 17.62 -22.77 -3.98
N GLU A 20 16.54 -22.92 -4.74
CA GLU A 20 16.47 -23.86 -5.88
C GLU A 20 17.50 -23.53 -6.96
N LEU A 21 17.65 -22.26 -7.34
CA LEU A 21 18.67 -21.84 -8.30
C LEU A 21 20.08 -22.16 -7.78
N ASP A 22 20.38 -21.79 -6.54
CA ASP A 22 21.70 -22.02 -5.94
C ASP A 22 22.04 -23.51 -5.89
N ASN A 23 21.08 -24.36 -5.53
CA ASN A 23 21.24 -25.80 -5.52
C ASN A 23 21.49 -26.38 -6.91
N LYS A 24 20.75 -25.91 -7.93
CA LYS A 24 20.96 -26.32 -9.32
C LYS A 24 22.34 -25.89 -9.85
N ILE A 25 22.76 -24.65 -9.58
CA ILE A 25 24.08 -24.17 -9.99
C ILE A 25 25.18 -25.03 -9.35
N LYS A 26 25.09 -25.31 -8.05
CA LYS A 26 26.04 -26.19 -7.35
C LYS A 26 26.08 -27.60 -7.96
N ALA A 27 24.91 -28.17 -8.29
CA ALA A 27 24.83 -29.49 -8.92
C ALA A 27 25.49 -29.50 -10.31
N ILE A 28 25.30 -28.46 -11.12
CA ILE A 28 25.94 -28.31 -12.44
C ILE A 28 27.47 -28.17 -12.28
N GLN A 29 27.92 -27.31 -11.36
CA GLN A 29 29.34 -27.07 -11.11
C GLN A 29 30.09 -28.33 -10.67
N ASN A 30 29.47 -29.12 -9.79
CA ASN A 30 30.04 -30.35 -9.24
C ASN A 30 29.96 -31.55 -10.19
N ASN A 31 29.30 -31.42 -11.35
CA ASN A 31 29.22 -32.51 -12.31
C ASN A 31 30.55 -32.66 -13.08
N GLY A 32 31.30 -33.73 -12.78
CA GLY A 32 32.57 -34.04 -13.42
C GLY A 32 32.47 -34.54 -14.87
N GLN A 33 31.25 -34.81 -15.39
CA GLN A 33 31.03 -35.27 -16.75
C GLN A 33 30.88 -34.13 -17.77
N TYR A 34 30.67 -32.90 -17.30
CA TYR A 34 30.46 -31.74 -18.16
C TYR A 34 31.75 -30.96 -18.38
N SER A 35 31.95 -30.51 -19.62
CA SER A 35 32.95 -29.48 -19.91
C SER A 35 32.57 -28.16 -19.25
N GLU A 36 33.55 -27.29 -19.03
CA GLU A 36 33.30 -25.99 -18.41
C GLU A 36 32.39 -25.10 -19.27
N GLU A 37 32.55 -25.15 -20.59
CA GLU A 37 31.69 -24.45 -21.56
C GLU A 37 30.22 -24.90 -21.42
N TYR A 38 29.98 -26.21 -21.35
CA TYR A 38 28.63 -26.74 -21.22
C TYR A 38 28.00 -26.42 -19.86
N LYS A 39 28.79 -26.41 -18.77
CA LYS A 39 28.32 -25.94 -17.45
C LYS A 39 27.85 -24.49 -17.50
N ASN A 40 28.61 -23.61 -18.17
CA ASN A 40 28.26 -22.21 -18.30
C ASN A 40 26.96 -22.01 -19.08
N GLU A 41 26.73 -22.78 -20.15
CA GLU A 41 25.47 -22.75 -20.90
C GLU A 41 24.28 -23.17 -20.02
N LEU A 42 24.40 -24.28 -19.29
CA LEU A 42 23.35 -24.76 -18.38
C LEU A 42 23.05 -23.76 -17.26
N ILE A 43 24.09 -23.16 -16.66
CA ILE A 43 23.91 -22.13 -15.63
C ILE A 43 23.20 -20.90 -16.22
N MET A 44 23.53 -20.50 -17.45
CA MET A 44 22.86 -19.39 -18.12
C MET A 44 21.38 -19.68 -18.36
N GLN A 45 21.04 -20.91 -18.76
CA GLN A 45 19.64 -21.34 -18.93
C GLN A 45 18.87 -21.33 -17.61
N GLU A 46 19.44 -21.84 -16.52
CA GLU A 46 18.78 -21.82 -15.21
C GLU A 46 18.62 -20.38 -14.68
N LYS A 47 19.60 -19.49 -14.92
CA LYS A 47 19.46 -18.06 -14.60
C LYS A 47 18.35 -17.39 -15.42
N ALA A 48 18.18 -17.75 -16.69
CA ALA A 48 17.11 -17.23 -17.52
C ALA A 48 15.72 -17.66 -17.01
N LYS A 49 15.57 -18.96 -16.65
CA LYS A 49 14.34 -19.47 -16.03
C LYS A 49 14.04 -18.79 -14.70
N PHE A 50 15.07 -18.65 -13.85
CA PHE A 50 14.95 -17.92 -12.58
C PHE A 50 14.47 -16.48 -12.81
N SER A 51 15.03 -15.76 -13.80
CA SER A 51 14.61 -14.40 -14.10
C SER A 51 13.13 -14.30 -14.45
N ALA A 52 12.63 -15.22 -15.29
CA ALA A 52 11.22 -15.26 -15.66
C ALA A 52 10.30 -15.53 -14.45
N GLN A 53 10.64 -16.52 -13.63
CA GLN A 53 9.87 -16.85 -12.43
C GLN A 53 9.94 -15.75 -11.36
N LYS A 54 11.09 -15.08 -11.23
CA LYS A 54 11.27 -13.90 -10.38
C LYS A 54 10.34 -12.76 -10.79
N ASP A 55 10.19 -12.51 -12.09
CA ASP A 55 9.26 -11.51 -12.60
C ASP A 55 7.78 -11.87 -12.34
N GLU A 56 7.41 -13.16 -12.43
CA GLU A 56 6.07 -13.62 -12.06
C GLU A 56 5.76 -13.38 -10.58
N ILE A 57 6.70 -13.72 -9.69
CA ILE A 57 6.56 -13.48 -8.24
C ILE A 57 6.43 -11.97 -7.96
N LYS A 58 7.24 -11.15 -8.63
CA LYS A 58 7.16 -9.68 -8.53
C LYS A 58 5.80 -9.16 -8.98
N ASN A 59 5.27 -9.64 -10.11
CA ASN A 59 3.97 -9.22 -10.63
C ASN A 59 2.82 -9.65 -9.69
N SER A 60 2.93 -10.81 -9.04
CA SER A 60 1.98 -11.23 -8.01
C SER A 60 1.97 -10.26 -6.82
N ALA A 61 3.15 -9.80 -6.38
CA ALA A 61 3.24 -8.77 -5.35
C ALA A 61 2.51 -7.48 -5.78
N VAL A 62 2.80 -6.98 -6.99
CA VAL A 62 2.17 -5.77 -7.56
C VAL A 62 0.65 -5.89 -7.57
N SER A 63 0.12 -7.00 -8.07
CA SER A 63 -1.34 -7.22 -8.13
C SER A 63 -1.99 -7.22 -6.75
N LEU A 64 -1.38 -7.87 -5.74
CA LEU A 64 -1.91 -7.86 -4.37
C LEU A 64 -1.97 -6.45 -3.77
N ILE A 65 -0.98 -5.62 -4.10
CA ILE A 65 -0.87 -4.22 -3.66
C ILE A 65 -1.96 -3.39 -4.34
N GLU A 66 -2.13 -3.52 -5.66
CA GLU A 66 -3.16 -2.83 -6.43
C GLU A 66 -4.57 -3.18 -5.95
N ASP A 67 -4.85 -4.46 -5.71
CA ASP A 67 -6.12 -4.94 -5.16
C ASP A 67 -6.40 -4.32 -3.79
N SER A 68 -5.39 -4.25 -2.92
CA SER A 68 -5.52 -3.68 -1.57
C SER A 68 -5.74 -2.17 -1.61
N LYS A 69 -5.04 -1.47 -2.52
CA LYS A 69 -5.27 -0.06 -2.81
C LYS A 69 -6.70 0.16 -3.30
N GLN A 70 -7.18 -0.67 -4.22
CA GLN A 70 -8.55 -0.58 -4.73
C GLN A 70 -9.59 -0.81 -3.62
N LYS A 71 -9.38 -1.79 -2.73
CA LYS A 71 -10.26 -2.00 -1.56
C LYS A 71 -10.31 -0.79 -0.63
N LEU A 72 -9.16 -0.17 -0.33
CA LEU A 72 -9.11 1.07 0.46
C LEU A 72 -9.85 2.22 -0.25
N GLN A 73 -9.70 2.30 -1.58
CA GLN A 73 -10.43 3.27 -2.40
C GLN A 73 -11.93 2.95 -2.57
N ASP A 74 -12.37 1.72 -2.38
CA ASP A 74 -13.79 1.38 -2.42
C ASP A 74 -14.45 1.57 -1.05
N LYS A 75 -13.71 1.42 0.06
CA LYS A 75 -14.14 1.91 1.38
C LYS A 75 -14.48 3.40 1.35
N LYS A 76 -13.71 4.20 0.59
CA LYS A 76 -13.98 5.62 0.29
C LYS A 76 -15.36 5.89 -0.32
N LYS A 77 -15.99 4.92 -0.98
CA LYS A 77 -17.29 5.06 -1.67
C LYS A 77 -18.48 4.54 -0.85
N SER A 78 -18.25 3.87 0.28
CA SER A 78 -19.25 3.06 0.98
C SER A 78 -19.95 3.74 2.16
N VAL A 79 -19.80 5.05 2.38
CA VAL A 79 -20.58 5.71 3.45
C VAL A 79 -22.04 5.83 3.01
N VAL A 80 -22.92 5.12 3.70
CA VAL A 80 -24.37 5.22 3.50
C VAL A 80 -24.80 6.63 3.90
N LYS A 81 -25.18 7.44 2.92
CA LYS A 81 -25.68 8.81 3.13
C LYS A 81 -27.16 8.75 3.45
N ASP A 82 -27.47 8.45 4.70
CA ASP A 82 -28.83 8.51 5.20
C ASP A 82 -29.29 9.96 5.44
N LEU A 83 -30.57 10.14 5.76
CA LEU A 83 -31.13 11.47 6.04
C LEU A 83 -30.41 12.18 7.19
N ALA A 84 -29.94 11.43 8.19
CA ALA A 84 -29.21 12.02 9.32
C ALA A 84 -27.83 12.55 8.89
N PHE A 85 -27.15 11.85 7.97
CA PHE A 85 -25.92 12.28 7.34
C PHE A 85 -26.13 13.58 6.55
N GLU A 86 -27.15 13.63 5.70
CA GLU A 86 -27.46 14.83 4.92
C GLU A 86 -27.81 16.03 5.81
N LEU A 87 -28.59 15.81 6.88
CA LEU A 87 -28.92 16.86 7.85
C LEU A 87 -27.68 17.38 8.59
N ARG A 88 -26.80 16.48 9.03
CA ARG A 88 -25.52 16.88 9.65
C ARG A 88 -24.68 17.71 8.68
N LEU A 89 -24.58 17.29 7.41
CA LEU A 89 -23.81 18.00 6.39
C LEU A 89 -24.41 19.38 6.11
N ASN A 90 -25.74 19.48 5.98
CA ASN A 90 -26.42 20.75 5.78
C ASN A 90 -26.18 21.72 6.95
N ASN A 91 -26.26 21.23 8.18
CA ASN A 91 -26.00 22.04 9.38
C ASN A 91 -24.55 22.48 9.48
N ALA A 92 -23.60 21.59 9.16
CA ALA A 92 -22.18 21.93 9.07
C ALA A 92 -21.95 23.05 8.05
N LEU A 93 -22.44 22.89 6.82
CA LEU A 93 -22.31 23.89 5.76
C LEU A 93 -22.92 25.24 6.14
N LYS A 94 -24.12 25.26 6.73
CA LYS A 94 -24.75 26.50 7.23
C LYS A 94 -23.94 27.18 8.32
N THR A 95 -23.40 26.40 9.26
CA THR A 95 -22.56 26.94 10.35
C THR A 95 -21.31 27.60 9.78
N ILE A 96 -20.69 26.94 8.80
CA ILE A 96 -19.51 27.46 8.09
C ILE A 96 -19.86 28.72 7.29
N GLU A 97 -20.99 28.73 6.60
CA GLU A 97 -21.47 29.89 5.82
C GLU A 97 -21.76 31.11 6.70
N LEU A 98 -22.43 30.91 7.85
CA LEU A 98 -22.85 31.98 8.74
C LEU A 98 -21.71 32.56 9.58
N GLY A 99 -20.72 31.74 9.96
CA GLY A 99 -19.73 32.13 10.96
C GLY A 99 -18.36 31.50 10.83
N GLY A 100 -18.09 30.71 9.79
CA GLY A 100 -16.90 29.84 9.71
C GLY A 100 -15.55 30.56 9.89
N LYS A 101 -15.42 31.80 9.42
CA LYS A 101 -14.20 32.62 9.58
C LYS A 101 -13.94 33.10 11.01
N PHE A 102 -14.93 32.98 11.89
CA PHE A 102 -14.85 33.36 13.30
C PHE A 102 -14.74 32.14 14.22
N LEU A 103 -14.81 30.93 13.67
CA LEU A 103 -14.66 29.70 14.43
C LEU A 103 -13.20 29.41 14.73
N GLY A 104 -12.93 28.97 15.96
CA GLY A 104 -11.64 28.45 16.37
C GLY A 104 -11.37 27.05 15.79
N LYS A 105 -10.10 26.63 15.84
CA LYS A 105 -9.65 25.31 15.33
C LYS A 105 -10.44 24.14 15.92
N GLU A 106 -10.76 24.17 17.21
CA GLU A 106 -11.52 23.10 17.88
C GLU A 106 -12.99 23.05 17.45
N GLU A 107 -13.60 24.20 17.17
CA GLU A 107 -14.99 24.25 16.66
C GLU A 107 -15.07 23.69 15.24
N LEU A 108 -14.08 24.00 14.41
CA LEU A 108 -13.95 23.44 13.07
C LEU A 108 -13.72 21.93 13.10
N LYS A 109 -12.88 21.42 14.02
CA LYS A 109 -12.72 19.97 14.24
C LYS A 109 -14.03 19.30 14.61
N ASN A 110 -14.79 19.88 15.53
CA ASN A 110 -16.09 19.34 15.94
C ASN A 110 -17.12 19.32 14.79
N ILE A 111 -17.03 20.28 13.86
CA ILE A 111 -17.88 20.32 12.67
C ILE A 111 -17.55 19.19 11.69
N ILE A 112 -16.26 18.84 11.53
CA ILE A 112 -15.83 17.83 10.57
C ILE A 112 -15.82 16.40 11.14
N GLU A 113 -15.70 16.23 12.46
CA GLU A 113 -15.61 14.94 13.15
C GLU A 113 -16.70 13.93 12.73
N PRO A 114 -17.98 14.32 12.56
CA PRO A 114 -19.03 13.40 12.11
C PRO A 114 -18.83 12.84 10.70
N PHE A 115 -17.94 13.44 9.90
CA PHE A 115 -17.65 13.07 8.53
C PHE A 115 -16.26 12.46 8.37
N LYS A 116 -15.50 12.22 9.45
CA LYS A 116 -14.11 11.75 9.38
C LYS A 116 -13.91 10.48 8.53
N ASP A 117 -14.96 9.66 8.41
CA ASP A 117 -14.99 8.44 7.62
C ASP A 117 -15.55 8.63 6.19
N ASP A 118 -16.15 9.78 5.85
CA ASP A 118 -16.55 10.19 4.49
C ASP A 118 -15.56 11.20 3.91
N TYR A 119 -14.52 10.67 3.29
CA TYR A 119 -13.49 11.44 2.59
C TYR A 119 -14.05 12.45 1.58
N GLY A 120 -15.08 12.07 0.80
CA GLY A 120 -15.64 12.95 -0.23
C GLY A 120 -16.24 14.20 0.40
N THR A 121 -16.92 14.01 1.52
CA THR A 121 -17.50 15.10 2.30
C THR A 121 -16.41 15.95 2.97
N ILE A 122 -15.39 15.33 3.57
CA ILE A 122 -14.24 16.02 4.20
C ILE A 122 -13.48 16.90 3.20
N GLN A 123 -13.15 16.39 2.01
CA GLN A 123 -12.48 17.18 0.96
C GLN A 123 -13.33 18.37 0.51
N SER A 124 -14.65 18.19 0.38
CA SER A 124 -15.56 19.26 0.00
C SER A 124 -15.58 20.37 1.05
N LEU A 125 -15.62 20.00 2.34
CA LEU A 125 -15.55 20.94 3.46
C LEU A 125 -14.19 21.68 3.50
N PHE A 126 -13.08 21.00 3.21
CA PHE A 126 -11.77 21.65 3.14
C PHE A 126 -11.62 22.65 2.00
N GLN A 127 -12.19 22.35 0.83
CA GLN A 127 -12.21 23.34 -0.25
C GLN A 127 -12.98 24.60 0.15
N ILE A 128 -14.04 24.46 0.95
CA ILE A 128 -14.78 25.60 1.50
C ILE A 128 -13.89 26.37 2.48
N PHE A 129 -13.20 25.70 3.41
CA PHE A 129 -12.28 26.35 4.36
C PHE A 129 -11.14 27.12 3.66
N ARG A 130 -10.53 26.52 2.63
CA ARG A 130 -9.49 27.19 1.82
C ARG A 130 -10.02 28.43 1.12
N LYS A 131 -11.22 28.37 0.53
CA LYS A 131 -11.88 29.54 -0.07
C LYS A 131 -12.18 30.64 0.96
N MET A 132 -12.31 30.28 2.23
CA MET A 132 -12.54 31.20 3.34
C MET A 132 -11.24 31.68 4.03
N ASN A 133 -10.06 31.29 3.54
CA ASN A 133 -8.76 31.57 4.15
C ASN A 133 -8.65 31.09 5.62
N ILE A 134 -9.28 29.98 5.95
CA ILE A 134 -9.15 29.33 7.25
C ILE A 134 -7.92 28.41 7.21
N ASP A 135 -7.03 28.53 8.19
CA ASP A 135 -5.87 27.64 8.36
C ASP A 135 -6.33 26.24 8.79
N THR A 136 -6.01 25.23 7.97
CA THR A 136 -6.49 23.85 8.13
C THR A 136 -5.40 22.87 8.58
N ASP A 137 -4.15 23.31 8.73
CA ASP A 137 -3.00 22.40 8.85
C ASP A 137 -3.05 21.49 10.11
N ASP A 138 -3.74 21.93 11.17
CA ASP A 138 -3.99 21.15 12.41
C ASP A 138 -5.44 20.64 12.55
N ILE A 139 -6.30 20.94 11.58
CA ILE A 139 -7.72 20.58 11.57
C ILE A 139 -7.93 19.31 10.74
N ILE A 140 -7.05 19.07 9.76
CA ILE A 140 -7.06 17.87 8.92
C ILE A 140 -6.92 16.64 9.82
N PRO A 141 -7.97 15.79 9.95
CA PRO A 141 -7.77 14.45 10.44
C PRO A 141 -6.73 13.84 9.51
N THR A 142 -5.59 13.40 10.05
CA THR A 142 -4.57 12.70 9.25
C THR A 142 -5.31 11.71 8.38
N ASP A 143 -5.27 11.91 7.07
CA ASP A 143 -6.09 11.18 6.12
C ASP A 143 -5.82 9.70 6.31
N GLY A 144 -6.67 9.01 7.07
CA GLY A 144 -6.38 7.64 7.49
C GLY A 144 -6.21 6.75 6.26
N ILE A 145 -6.96 7.03 5.18
CA ILE A 145 -6.95 6.24 3.96
C ILE A 145 -5.80 6.66 3.04
N GLU A 146 -5.52 7.94 2.80
CA GLU A 146 -4.33 8.34 2.01
C GLU A 146 -3.03 8.01 2.74
N TYR A 147 -2.99 8.15 4.07
CA TYR A 147 -1.87 7.67 4.88
C TYR A 147 -1.72 6.16 4.76
N GLN A 148 -2.81 5.39 4.87
CA GLN A 148 -2.77 3.93 4.66
C GLN A 148 -2.34 3.56 3.23
N ILE A 149 -2.82 4.28 2.21
CA ILE A 149 -2.43 4.05 0.81
C ILE A 149 -0.94 4.37 0.63
N LYS A 150 -0.46 5.50 1.15
CA LYS A 150 0.95 5.91 1.05
C LYS A 150 1.86 4.95 1.82
N ASP A 151 1.50 4.59 3.05
CA ASP A 151 2.21 3.61 3.86
C ASP A 151 2.26 2.25 3.16
N LEU A 152 1.16 1.84 2.54
CA LEU A 152 1.08 0.63 1.73
C LEU A 152 1.96 0.72 0.48
N GLU A 153 2.00 1.86 -0.22
CA GLU A 153 2.87 2.10 -1.37
C GLU A 153 4.36 2.08 -1.01
N ASP A 154 4.74 2.71 0.10
CA ASP A 154 6.13 2.76 0.58
C ASP A 154 6.61 1.35 0.98
N LYS A 155 5.79 0.61 1.74
CA LYS A 155 6.12 -0.77 2.13
C LYS A 155 6.09 -1.73 0.95
N ALA A 156 5.16 -1.53 0.00
CA ALA A 156 5.09 -2.27 -1.26
C ALA A 156 6.36 -2.10 -2.09
N LYS A 157 6.80 -0.85 -2.25
CA LYS A 157 8.02 -0.51 -2.97
C LYS A 157 9.23 -1.23 -2.38
N ALA A 158 9.35 -1.28 -1.05
CA ALA A 158 10.43 -2.00 -0.38
C ALA A 158 10.44 -3.52 -0.67
N VAL A 159 9.26 -4.16 -0.78
CA VAL A 159 9.16 -5.57 -1.17
C VAL A 159 9.58 -5.78 -2.63
N ILE A 160 9.08 -4.94 -3.55
CA ILE A 160 9.41 -5.03 -4.98
C ILE A 160 10.90 -4.77 -5.23
N GLU A 161 11.48 -3.75 -4.60
CA GLU A 161 12.90 -3.45 -4.66
C GLU A 161 13.72 -4.59 -4.05
N GLY A 162 13.24 -5.17 -2.95
CA GLY A 162 13.89 -6.31 -2.33
C GLY A 162 13.95 -7.55 -3.21
N ILE A 163 12.88 -7.86 -3.96
CA ILE A 163 12.91 -8.91 -4.98
C ILE A 163 13.88 -8.51 -6.10
N THR A 164 13.76 -7.29 -6.62
CA THR A 164 14.55 -6.80 -7.78
C THR A 164 16.04 -6.86 -7.51
N TYR A 165 16.48 -6.36 -6.35
CA TYR A 165 17.88 -6.22 -5.96
C TYR A 165 18.37 -7.33 -5.02
N ASP A 166 17.58 -8.39 -4.82
CA ASP A 166 17.97 -9.52 -3.98
C ASP A 166 18.21 -9.18 -2.49
N ASN A 167 17.53 -8.14 -1.99
CA ASN A 167 17.64 -7.65 -0.61
C ASN A 167 16.61 -8.31 0.32
N ASN A 168 16.92 -9.54 0.75
CA ASN A 168 16.07 -10.32 1.66
C ASN A 168 15.76 -9.62 2.99
N MET A 169 16.72 -8.86 3.55
CA MET A 169 16.53 -8.19 4.84
C MET A 169 15.54 -7.03 4.71
N GLY A 170 15.66 -6.23 3.65
CA GLY A 170 14.73 -5.14 3.34
C GLY A 170 13.28 -5.62 3.19
N MET A 171 13.06 -6.75 2.50
CA MET A 171 11.71 -7.33 2.34
C MET A 171 11.09 -7.76 3.67
N VAL A 172 11.85 -8.46 4.51
CA VAL A 172 11.35 -8.96 5.81
C VAL A 172 11.01 -7.80 6.74
N ILE A 173 11.85 -6.77 6.78
CA ILE A 173 11.60 -5.56 7.57
C ILE A 173 10.31 -4.88 7.10
N ALA A 174 10.16 -4.67 5.78
CA ALA A 174 8.97 -4.03 5.21
C ALA A 174 7.67 -4.76 5.60
N ILE A 175 7.65 -6.10 5.49
CA ILE A 175 6.49 -6.91 5.89
C ILE A 175 6.23 -6.85 7.39
N SER A 176 7.28 -6.89 8.22
CA SER A 176 7.13 -6.84 9.68
C SER A 176 6.51 -5.52 10.17
N MET A 177 6.74 -4.43 9.43
CA MET A 177 6.22 -3.10 9.70
C MET A 177 4.80 -2.89 9.16
N MET A 178 4.25 -3.80 8.35
CA MET A 178 2.87 -3.71 7.88
C MET A 178 1.89 -4.01 9.03
N SER A 179 0.88 -3.15 9.17
CA SER A 179 -0.25 -3.37 10.08
C SER A 179 -1.04 -4.60 9.64
N ASP A 180 -1.55 -5.36 10.61
CA ASP A 180 -2.35 -6.57 10.34
C ASP A 180 -3.76 -6.25 9.80
N ASP A 181 -4.21 -5.00 9.94
CA ASP A 181 -5.61 -4.57 9.78
C ASP A 181 -6.03 -4.11 8.36
N VAL A 182 -5.28 -4.45 7.31
CA VAL A 182 -5.77 -4.23 5.93
C VAL A 182 -6.72 -5.38 5.55
N GLU A 183 -7.89 -5.44 6.21
CA GLU A 183 -9.04 -6.26 5.80
C GLU A 183 -10.10 -5.43 5.07
#